data_AF-A0A162P7H7-F1
#
_entry.id   AF-A0A162P7H7-F1
#
_cell.length_a   1.000
_cell.length_b   1.000
_cell.length_c   1.000
_cell.angle_alpha   90.00
_cell.angle_beta   90.00
_cell.angle_gamma   90.00
#
_symmetry.space_group_name_H-M   'P 1'
#
loop_
_entity.id
_entity.type
_entity.pdbx_description
1 polymer ?
#
loop_
_entity_poly.entity_id
_entity_poly.type
_entity_poly.pdbx_seq_one_letter_code
_entity_poly.pdbx_strand_id
1 'polypeptide(L)'
;MNACGGGQEGASTPLGQTLSTEAAPSAQSIVLQKEGARRNTAELEAIAKTGVLPKPFEGPLLSGAAGSTKATLDPTPEPSAETKSLLESKSAASRTAVYRFFNSQTSAHFFTTSVTERNNVRATLPHMAYEGPAFYASGSAVPGLSPVHRFNNNQTGVHFYTISETERAHIAATMPQFVYEGIAYYASTLAGTGYTPLYRFFVSARGFHFYTSSQSERDNIIATLPQYSYEGVGYYVLGSDWQTPVIPHSGVTINHCYRAGSNTLESCESDEAMALNSQQDGHRASINPMSYSQVVSAYIGTFPFSIPLYFPRTDCVRDNVTGLIWEGKDLTGTRAGTLAYTNHADGRAGDASAYVNAVNALALCGFNDWRLPEAEELQSIVHFGLTSEPSINESWFPNTPASFYWTANDDAEDATKAWSVRFTNGTASTLIRSASFPFVMRVRLVRGQPWVGSRYLVTTAAYTGDSANNAVVDRKTGLTWRRCLQSQIWSGSACSGRAGQFNHESALANARRQTGWRMPNAREVGSLLERKLADRSLNPDAFPGAANEVLSASSPWISDSTYAWQAYGSDGRLTANERRFLYAVRLVLVEP
;
A
#
# COMPACT_ATOMS: atom_id res chain seq x y z
N MET A 1 -36.05 -73.15 11.56
CA MET A 1 -35.25 -71.92 11.36
C MET A 1 -35.80 -70.88 12.33
N ASN A 2 -35.06 -70.65 13.40
CA ASN A 2 -35.40 -69.85 14.59
C ASN A 2 -35.45 -68.34 14.28
N ALA A 3 -35.93 -67.40 15.10
CA ALA A 3 -37.01 -67.24 16.08
C ALA A 3 -36.79 -65.85 16.77
N CYS A 4 -37.86 -65.06 16.90
CA CYS A 4 -38.29 -64.13 17.98
C CYS A 4 -37.39 -63.08 18.72
N GLY A 5 -38.03 -61.91 19.01
CA GLY A 5 -37.94 -61.07 20.25
C GLY A 5 -36.84 -60.00 20.31
N GLY A 6 -36.94 -58.79 20.88
CA GLY A 6 -37.91 -58.09 21.75
C GLY A 6 -37.18 -57.30 22.87
N GLY A 7 -37.48 -55.99 23.09
CA GLY A 7 -37.11 -55.15 24.27
C GLY A 7 -35.66 -54.63 24.35
N GLN A 8 -35.29 -53.49 24.97
CA GLN A 8 -35.92 -52.51 25.87
C GLN A 8 -35.20 -51.14 25.82
N GLU A 9 -35.90 -50.13 26.38
CA GLU A 9 -35.54 -48.72 26.59
C GLU A 9 -34.26 -48.44 27.42
N GLY A 10 -33.67 -47.26 27.23
CA GLY A 10 -32.61 -46.74 28.09
C GLY A 10 -32.12 -45.33 27.76
N ALA A 11 -32.82 -44.34 28.32
CA ALA A 11 -32.37 -42.99 28.66
C ALA A 11 -31.90 -42.01 27.56
N SER A 12 -32.77 -41.03 27.33
CA SER A 12 -32.50 -39.67 26.86
C SER A 12 -31.24 -39.03 27.47
N THR A 13 -30.40 -38.43 26.63
CA THR A 13 -29.67 -37.20 26.99
C THR A 13 -29.77 -36.24 25.81
N PRO A 14 -30.55 -35.15 25.89
CA PRO A 14 -30.44 -34.08 24.93
C PRO A 14 -29.13 -33.35 25.21
N LEU A 15 -28.20 -33.34 24.25
CA LEU A 15 -27.14 -32.32 24.18
C LEU A 15 -27.78 -30.99 23.76
N GLY A 16 -28.63 -30.46 24.64
CA GLY A 16 -28.98 -29.06 24.68
C GLY A 16 -28.00 -28.37 25.63
N GLN A 17 -26.80 -28.04 25.16
CA GLN A 17 -26.08 -26.94 25.78
C GLN A 17 -26.78 -25.66 25.35
N THR A 18 -27.75 -25.27 26.16
CA THR A 18 -28.21 -23.90 26.28
C THR A 18 -26.99 -23.00 26.43
N LEU A 19 -26.69 -22.19 25.41
CA LEU A 19 -25.86 -21.00 25.57
C LEU A 19 -26.52 -20.17 26.67
N SER A 20 -25.90 -20.16 27.84
CA SER A 20 -26.37 -19.44 29.01
C SER A 20 -26.53 -17.96 28.65
N THR A 21 -27.67 -17.39 29.04
CA THR A 21 -27.86 -15.95 29.21
C THR A 21 -26.60 -15.33 29.81
N GLU A 22 -26.01 -14.32 29.12
CA GLU A 22 -24.74 -13.65 29.45
C GLU A 22 -24.57 -13.46 30.97
N ALA A 23 -23.80 -14.35 31.62
CA ALA A 23 -23.33 -14.06 32.96
C ALA A 23 -22.33 -12.91 32.84
N ALA A 24 -22.70 -11.74 33.38
CA ALA A 24 -21.79 -10.61 33.47
C ALA A 24 -20.43 -11.08 34.03
N PRO A 25 -19.29 -10.58 33.50
CA PRO A 25 -17.99 -10.99 33.97
C PRO A 25 -17.87 -10.77 35.48
N SER A 26 -17.21 -11.70 36.18
CA SER A 26 -16.98 -11.54 37.61
C SER A 26 -16.20 -10.25 37.91
N ALA A 27 -16.43 -9.66 39.08
CA ALA A 27 -15.68 -8.47 39.51
C ALA A 27 -14.15 -8.71 39.45
N GLN A 28 -13.71 -9.94 39.75
CA GLN A 28 -12.32 -10.36 39.63
C GLN A 28 -11.84 -10.36 38.16
N SER A 29 -12.64 -10.87 37.22
CA SER A 29 -12.34 -10.84 35.78
C SER A 29 -12.15 -9.40 35.29
N ILE A 30 -13.02 -8.47 35.70
CA ILE A 30 -12.91 -7.04 35.37
C ILE A 30 -11.59 -6.45 35.90
N VAL A 31 -11.22 -6.74 37.15
CA VAL A 31 -9.96 -6.26 37.74
C VAL A 31 -8.75 -6.80 36.98
N LEU A 32 -8.76 -8.09 36.64
CA LEU A 32 -7.67 -8.72 35.91
C LEU A 32 -7.54 -8.18 34.48
N GLN A 33 -8.64 -7.84 33.79
CA GLN A 33 -8.59 -7.23 32.46
C GLN A 33 -8.03 -5.80 32.51
N LYS A 34 -8.43 -5.00 33.50
CA LYS A 34 -7.86 -3.65 33.72
C LYS A 34 -6.36 -3.68 34.00
N GLU A 35 -5.91 -4.68 34.77
CA GLU A 35 -4.48 -4.90 35.00
C GLU A 35 -3.74 -5.31 33.72
N GLY A 36 -4.39 -6.12 32.86
CA GLY A 36 -3.90 -6.40 31.50
C GLY A 36 -3.70 -5.13 30.68
N ALA A 37 -4.69 -4.24 30.66
CA ALA A 37 -4.61 -2.98 29.92
C ALA A 37 -3.49 -2.05 30.42
N ARG A 38 -3.30 -2.00 31.74
CA ARG A 38 -2.18 -1.27 32.34
C ARG A 38 -0.82 -1.85 31.90
N ARG A 39 -0.71 -3.17 31.78
CA ARG A 39 0.50 -3.86 31.29
C ARG A 39 0.75 -3.57 29.82
N ASN A 40 -0.27 -3.66 28.96
CA ASN A 40 -0.15 -3.27 27.55
C ASN A 40 0.38 -1.83 27.45
N THR A 41 -0.23 -0.89 28.18
CA THR A 41 0.16 0.52 28.13
C THR A 41 1.60 0.71 28.61
N ALA A 42 1.96 0.15 29.76
CA ALA A 42 3.30 0.26 30.31
C ALA A 42 4.37 -0.36 29.39
N GLU A 43 4.07 -1.48 28.74
CA GLU A 43 4.97 -2.13 27.78
C GLU A 43 5.16 -1.27 26.54
N LEU A 44 4.08 -0.75 25.93
CA LEU A 44 4.18 0.14 24.78
C LEU A 44 4.95 1.43 25.10
N GLU A 45 4.73 2.02 26.28
CA GLU A 45 5.48 3.19 26.74
C GLU A 45 6.96 2.88 26.95
N ALA A 46 7.29 1.71 27.52
CA ALA A 46 8.66 1.27 27.71
C ALA A 46 9.35 1.03 26.35
N ILE A 47 8.67 0.40 25.41
CA ILE A 47 9.16 0.20 24.03
C ILE A 47 9.33 1.56 23.34
N ALA A 48 8.40 2.49 23.50
CA ALA A 48 8.52 3.84 22.92
C ALA A 48 9.72 4.63 23.46
N LYS A 49 10.07 4.43 24.74
CA LYS A 49 11.23 5.08 25.38
C LYS A 49 12.57 4.43 25.01
N THR A 50 12.59 3.10 24.87
CA THR A 50 13.84 2.31 24.78
C THR A 50 14.13 1.75 23.40
N GLY A 51 13.10 1.59 22.55
CA GLY A 51 13.19 0.91 21.25
C GLY A 51 13.40 -0.62 21.35
N VAL A 52 13.45 -1.19 22.56
CA VAL A 52 13.72 -2.62 22.76
C VAL A 52 12.42 -3.41 22.78
N LEU A 53 12.28 -4.35 21.84
CA LEU A 53 11.13 -5.26 21.80
C LEU A 53 11.27 -6.39 22.84
N PRO A 54 10.17 -6.85 23.47
CA PRO A 54 10.19 -8.04 24.32
C PRO A 54 10.62 -9.29 23.52
N LYS A 55 11.22 -10.27 24.20
CA LYS A 55 11.49 -11.57 23.58
C LYS A 55 10.15 -12.23 23.20
N PRO A 56 9.97 -12.72 21.96
CA PRO A 56 8.75 -13.42 21.57
C PRO A 56 8.52 -14.67 22.42
N PHE A 57 7.25 -15.03 22.63
CA PHE A 57 6.90 -16.29 23.29
C PHE A 57 7.30 -17.52 22.46
N GLU A 58 8.19 -18.38 23.02
CA GLU A 58 8.66 -19.64 22.40
C GLU A 58 7.96 -20.91 22.93
N GLY A 59 6.85 -20.78 23.67
CA GLY A 59 6.18 -21.93 24.29
C GLY A 59 5.36 -22.80 23.31
N PRO A 60 5.10 -24.08 23.65
CA PRO A 60 4.36 -25.00 22.80
C PRO A 60 2.94 -24.48 22.53
N LEU A 61 2.58 -24.42 21.24
CA LEU A 61 1.22 -24.15 20.78
C LEU A 61 0.30 -25.28 21.28
N LEU A 62 -0.64 -24.96 22.16
CA LEU A 62 -1.69 -25.92 22.56
C LEU A 62 -2.57 -26.15 21.33
N SER A 63 -2.44 -27.34 20.76
CA SER A 63 -3.00 -27.76 19.47
C SER A 63 -4.53 -27.70 19.41
N GLY A 64 -5.07 -27.15 18.31
CA GLY A 64 -6.49 -27.29 17.97
C GLY A 64 -6.97 -26.62 16.68
N ALA A 65 -6.36 -25.51 16.24
CA ALA A 65 -6.76 -24.83 15.02
C ALA A 65 -5.96 -25.33 13.81
N ALA A 66 -6.55 -26.24 13.02
CA ALA A 66 -6.06 -26.56 11.68
C ALA A 66 -6.13 -25.29 10.81
N GLY A 67 -4.99 -24.62 10.63
CA GLY A 67 -4.91 -23.41 9.81
C GLY A 67 -3.65 -22.54 10.02
N SER A 68 -2.93 -22.68 11.13
CA SER A 68 -1.65 -21.99 11.31
C SER A 68 -0.51 -22.85 10.79
N THR A 69 0.03 -22.54 9.62
CA THR A 69 1.27 -23.17 9.12
C THR A 69 2.39 -22.97 10.14
N LYS A 70 2.97 -24.07 10.63
CA LYS A 70 4.22 -24.15 11.39
C LYS A 70 5.30 -23.29 10.71
N ALA A 71 5.75 -22.22 11.35
CA ALA A 71 7.08 -21.70 11.12
C ALA A 71 8.04 -22.48 12.03
N THR A 72 8.79 -23.42 11.45
CA THR A 72 9.86 -24.14 12.12
C THR A 72 11.01 -23.16 12.36
N LEU A 73 11.25 -22.77 13.62
CA LEU A 73 12.50 -22.11 14.02
C LEU A 73 13.55 -23.21 14.22
N ASP A 74 14.60 -23.17 13.41
CA ASP A 74 15.77 -24.05 13.50
C ASP A 74 16.71 -23.54 14.62
N PRO A 75 17.08 -24.34 15.62
CA PRO A 75 17.92 -23.89 16.72
C PRO A 75 19.39 -23.98 16.35
N THR A 76 20.05 -22.83 16.13
CA THR A 76 21.51 -22.73 16.16
C THR A 76 21.96 -21.76 17.26
N PRO A 77 23.13 -21.98 17.89
CA PRO A 77 23.45 -21.36 19.19
C PRO A 77 23.91 -19.90 19.05
N GLU A 78 23.52 -19.07 20.01
CA GLU A 78 23.92 -17.66 20.17
C GLU A 78 25.45 -17.44 20.15
N PRO A 79 25.95 -16.37 19.50
CA PRO A 79 27.12 -15.66 19.98
C PRO A 79 26.73 -14.54 20.96
N SER A 80 27.59 -14.44 21.97
CA SER A 80 27.59 -13.62 23.18
C SER A 80 27.23 -12.14 23.05
N ALA A 81 26.71 -11.63 24.16
CA ALA A 81 26.30 -10.25 24.41
C ALA A 81 27.43 -9.22 24.24
N GLU A 82 27.23 -8.25 23.35
CA GLU A 82 27.78 -6.90 23.45
C GLU A 82 26.93 -5.92 22.60
N THR A 83 26.27 -4.99 23.30
CA THR A 83 25.74 -3.68 22.86
C THR A 83 25.15 -3.59 21.44
N LYS A 84 23.90 -4.07 21.26
CA LYS A 84 23.08 -3.85 20.06
C LYS A 84 22.71 -2.37 19.90
N SER A 85 23.38 -1.72 18.95
CA SER A 85 22.99 -0.43 18.37
C SER A 85 21.54 -0.48 17.87
N LEU A 86 20.70 0.36 18.48
CA LEU A 86 19.33 0.68 18.11
C LEU A 86 19.27 1.31 16.72
N LEU A 87 19.09 0.55 15.63
CA LEU A 87 18.51 1.05 14.34
C LEU A 87 18.35 -0.03 13.23
N GLU A 88 18.10 -1.29 13.55
CA GLU A 88 17.98 -2.35 12.52
C GLU A 88 16.53 -2.54 12.00
N SER A 89 16.31 -2.00 10.79
CA SER A 89 15.37 -2.37 9.70
C SER A 89 13.92 -2.79 10.03
N LYS A 90 12.95 -1.98 9.58
CA LYS A 90 11.51 -2.28 9.44
C LYS A 90 11.13 -2.52 7.97
N SER A 91 11.53 -3.64 7.34
CA SER A 91 11.08 -3.95 5.97
C SER A 91 10.62 -5.40 5.79
N ALA A 92 9.55 -5.55 4.99
CA ALA A 92 8.94 -6.79 4.47
C ALA A 92 7.61 -7.25 5.13
N ALA A 93 6.81 -6.34 5.68
CA ALA A 93 5.42 -6.65 6.08
C ALA A 93 4.53 -6.86 4.85
N SER A 94 4.33 -8.12 4.42
CA SER A 94 3.27 -8.46 3.45
C SER A 94 1.92 -7.99 4.01
N ARG A 95 1.25 -7.04 3.36
CA ARG A 95 0.01 -6.41 3.82
C ARG A 95 -1.15 -7.39 3.66
N THR A 96 -1.52 -8.08 4.73
CA THR A 96 -2.65 -9.01 4.80
C THR A 96 -3.88 -8.28 5.35
N ALA A 97 -5.00 -8.38 4.63
CA ALA A 97 -6.27 -7.82 5.08
C ALA A 97 -6.73 -8.52 6.37
N VAL A 98 -7.15 -7.74 7.37
CA VAL A 98 -7.80 -8.25 8.57
C VAL A 98 -9.30 -8.02 8.44
N TYR A 99 -10.03 -9.11 8.24
CA TYR A 99 -11.47 -9.14 8.05
C TYR A 99 -12.20 -9.01 9.39
N ARG A 100 -13.19 -8.12 9.45
CA ARG A 100 -14.02 -7.86 10.62
C ARG A 100 -15.42 -8.45 10.43
N PHE A 101 -15.92 -9.08 11.49
CA PHE A 101 -17.27 -9.59 11.60
C PHE A 101 -17.92 -9.06 12.86
N PHE A 102 -19.18 -8.66 12.77
CA PHE A 102 -20.01 -8.33 13.92
C PHE A 102 -20.84 -9.55 14.34
N ASN A 103 -20.71 -9.99 15.59
CA ASN A 103 -21.51 -11.07 16.15
C ASN A 103 -22.79 -10.49 16.77
N SER A 104 -23.94 -10.77 16.15
CA SER A 104 -25.23 -10.23 16.61
C SER A 104 -25.71 -10.84 17.94
N GLN A 105 -25.15 -11.96 18.40
CA GLN A 105 -25.50 -12.60 19.66
C GLN A 105 -24.73 -12.02 20.85
N THR A 106 -23.43 -11.75 20.67
CA THR A 106 -22.56 -11.22 21.74
C THR A 106 -22.32 -9.71 21.65
N SER A 107 -22.70 -9.10 20.52
CA SER A 107 -22.34 -7.72 20.15
C SER A 107 -20.82 -7.45 20.10
N ALA A 108 -20.00 -8.52 20.05
CA ALA A 108 -18.56 -8.44 19.92
C ALA A 108 -18.12 -8.55 18.46
N HIS A 109 -16.88 -8.16 18.20
CA HIS A 109 -16.27 -8.30 16.87
C HIS A 109 -15.28 -9.46 16.83
N PHE A 110 -15.22 -10.10 15.67
CA PHE A 110 -14.24 -11.13 15.36
C PHE A 110 -13.34 -10.67 14.21
N PHE A 111 -12.04 -10.89 14.36
CA PHE A 111 -11.02 -10.50 13.39
C PHE A 111 -10.19 -11.69 12.91
N THR A 112 -9.99 -11.79 11.59
CA THR A 112 -9.15 -12.83 10.98
C THR A 112 -8.40 -12.33 9.76
N THR A 113 -7.16 -12.78 9.57
CA THR A 113 -6.40 -12.67 8.32
C THR A 113 -6.66 -13.82 7.35
N SER A 114 -7.22 -14.93 7.84
CA SER A 114 -7.43 -16.15 7.05
C SER A 114 -8.64 -16.02 6.14
N VAL A 115 -8.39 -16.06 4.84
CA VAL A 115 -9.43 -16.10 3.81
C VAL A 115 -10.32 -17.34 3.98
N THR A 116 -9.74 -18.47 4.39
CA THR A 116 -10.47 -19.72 4.65
C THR A 116 -11.38 -19.58 5.87
N GLU A 117 -10.88 -19.03 6.99
CA GLU A 117 -11.68 -18.80 8.19
C GLU A 117 -12.81 -17.82 7.92
N ARG A 118 -12.52 -16.72 7.21
CA ARG A 118 -13.53 -15.76 6.73
C ARG A 118 -14.62 -16.43 5.91
N ASN A 119 -14.25 -17.25 4.92
CA ASN A 119 -15.22 -17.92 4.06
C ASN A 119 -16.06 -18.92 4.84
N ASN A 120 -15.45 -19.67 5.77
CA ASN A 120 -16.17 -20.62 6.62
C ASN A 120 -17.15 -19.92 7.54
N VAL A 121 -16.75 -18.86 8.25
CA VAL A 121 -17.64 -18.06 9.12
C VAL A 121 -18.85 -17.54 8.33
N ARG A 122 -18.62 -17.00 7.12
CA ARG A 122 -19.69 -16.52 6.23
C ARG A 122 -20.66 -17.64 5.80
N ALA A 123 -20.15 -18.84 5.62
CA ALA A 123 -20.95 -19.97 5.13
C ALA A 123 -21.72 -20.68 6.25
N THR A 124 -21.18 -20.73 7.48
CA THR A 124 -21.71 -21.60 8.54
C THR A 124 -22.31 -20.86 9.74
N LEU A 125 -22.01 -19.57 9.94
CA LEU A 125 -22.42 -18.82 11.12
C LEU A 125 -23.30 -17.61 10.74
N PRO A 126 -24.63 -17.76 10.62
CA PRO A 126 -25.52 -16.69 10.16
C PRO A 126 -25.63 -15.50 11.11
N HIS A 127 -25.22 -15.64 12.38
CA HIS A 127 -25.16 -14.56 13.36
C HIS A 127 -23.87 -13.71 13.27
N MET A 128 -22.94 -14.06 12.37
CA MET A 128 -21.69 -13.35 12.15
C MET A 128 -21.81 -12.50 10.87
N ALA A 129 -22.18 -11.22 11.02
CA ALA A 129 -22.29 -10.29 9.91
C ALA A 129 -20.90 -9.86 9.42
N TYR A 130 -20.59 -10.13 8.15
CA TYR A 130 -19.32 -9.72 7.54
C TYR A 130 -19.32 -8.22 7.21
N GLU A 131 -18.36 -7.48 7.76
CA GLU A 131 -18.26 -6.02 7.58
C GLU A 131 -17.14 -5.61 6.60
N GLY A 132 -16.36 -6.57 6.09
CA GLY A 132 -15.24 -6.31 5.19
C GLY A 132 -13.88 -6.24 5.89
N PRO A 133 -12.82 -5.84 5.17
CA PRO A 133 -11.52 -5.52 5.77
C PRO A 133 -11.63 -4.29 6.69
N ALA A 134 -11.24 -4.41 7.97
CA ALA A 134 -11.23 -3.28 8.90
C ALA A 134 -9.90 -2.53 8.92
N PHE A 135 -8.80 -3.26 8.74
CA PHE A 135 -7.45 -2.74 8.65
C PHE A 135 -6.56 -3.80 8.00
N TYR A 136 -5.27 -3.51 7.89
CA TYR A 136 -4.28 -4.45 7.42
C TYR A 136 -3.22 -4.71 8.48
N ALA A 137 -2.59 -5.87 8.40
CA ALA A 137 -1.47 -6.25 9.26
C ALA A 137 -0.49 -7.10 8.45
N SER A 138 0.61 -7.55 9.04
CA SER A 138 1.43 -8.55 8.38
C SER A 138 1.01 -9.97 8.73
N GLY A 139 0.87 -10.83 7.73
CA GLY A 139 0.64 -12.26 7.94
C GLY A 139 1.90 -13.02 8.41
N SER A 140 3.07 -12.40 8.33
CA SER A 140 4.37 -13.04 8.61
C SER A 140 5.20 -12.21 9.58
N ALA A 141 6.11 -12.88 10.31
CA ALA A 141 7.07 -12.21 11.19
C ALA A 141 8.06 -11.38 10.38
N VAL A 142 8.21 -10.11 10.73
CA VAL A 142 9.06 -9.17 10.03
C VAL A 142 9.79 -8.30 11.05
N PRO A 143 11.09 -8.01 10.84
CA PRO A 143 11.83 -7.10 11.70
C PRO A 143 11.07 -5.80 12.00
N GLY A 144 10.98 -5.47 13.29
CA GLY A 144 10.30 -4.28 13.81
C GLY A 144 8.76 -4.34 13.86
N LEU A 145 8.16 -5.49 13.56
CA LEU A 145 6.79 -5.83 13.95
C LEU A 145 6.81 -6.84 15.11
N SER A 146 5.76 -6.79 15.93
CA SER A 146 5.54 -7.70 17.05
C SER A 146 4.30 -8.56 16.79
N PRO A 147 4.28 -9.81 17.28
CA PRO A 147 3.13 -10.68 17.16
C PRO A 147 1.92 -10.11 17.89
N VAL A 148 0.74 -10.24 17.29
CA VAL A 148 -0.54 -9.99 17.92
C VAL A 148 -1.18 -11.34 18.23
N HIS A 149 -1.37 -11.59 19.51
CA HIS A 149 -1.86 -12.83 20.09
C HIS A 149 -3.38 -12.86 20.11
N ARG A 150 -3.97 -14.01 19.78
CA ARG A 150 -5.41 -14.25 19.80
C ARG A 150 -5.76 -15.26 20.91
N PHE A 151 -6.78 -14.92 21.68
CA PHE A 151 -7.39 -15.82 22.65
C PHE A 151 -8.87 -15.96 22.35
N ASN A 152 -9.43 -17.15 22.55
CA ASN A 152 -10.86 -17.39 22.52
C ASN A 152 -11.37 -17.62 23.96
N ASN A 153 -12.38 -16.86 24.38
CA ASN A 153 -13.03 -17.10 25.65
C ASN A 153 -14.03 -18.27 25.51
N ASN A 154 -13.72 -19.42 26.10
CA ASN A 154 -14.55 -20.63 25.97
C ASN A 154 -15.91 -20.56 26.68
N GLN A 155 -16.17 -19.51 27.47
CA GLN A 155 -17.45 -19.27 28.12
C GLN A 155 -18.37 -18.39 27.27
N THR A 156 -17.81 -17.45 26.49
CA THR A 156 -18.59 -16.44 25.74
C THR A 156 -18.45 -16.55 24.23
N GLY A 157 -17.44 -17.28 23.73
CA GLY A 157 -17.06 -17.32 22.32
C GLY A 157 -16.44 -16.02 21.78
N VAL A 158 -16.15 -15.05 22.66
CA VAL A 158 -15.59 -13.76 22.27
C VAL A 158 -14.07 -13.82 22.26
N HIS A 159 -13.46 -13.23 21.23
CA HIS A 159 -12.02 -13.23 21.05
C HIS A 159 -11.37 -12.01 21.71
N PHE A 160 -10.13 -12.19 22.18
CA PHE A 160 -9.29 -11.15 22.73
C PHE A 160 -7.97 -11.07 21.96
N TYR A 161 -7.52 -9.85 21.67
CA TYR A 161 -6.31 -9.57 20.89
C TYR A 161 -5.36 -8.66 21.67
N THR A 162 -4.09 -9.04 21.76
CA THR A 162 -3.06 -8.22 22.39
C THR A 162 -1.73 -8.34 21.66
N ILE A 163 -1.02 -7.22 21.50
CA ILE A 163 0.37 -7.20 21.04
C ILE A 163 1.35 -7.39 22.20
N SER A 164 0.87 -7.18 23.43
CA SER A 164 1.71 -7.08 24.61
C SER A 164 2.04 -8.48 25.14
N GLU A 165 3.33 -8.78 25.25
CA GLU A 165 3.79 -10.06 25.78
C GLU A 165 3.50 -10.18 27.28
N THR A 166 3.57 -9.05 28.02
CA THR A 166 3.23 -9.02 29.44
C THR A 166 1.72 -9.16 29.71
N GLU A 167 0.87 -8.59 28.86
CA GLU A 167 -0.58 -8.79 28.93
C GLU A 167 -0.95 -10.22 28.52
N ARG A 168 -0.39 -10.75 27.43
CA ARG A 168 -0.57 -12.15 27.01
C ARG A 168 -0.25 -13.13 28.14
N ALA A 169 0.91 -12.98 28.78
CA ALA A 169 1.32 -13.84 29.89
C ALA A 169 0.39 -13.72 31.11
N HIS A 170 -0.06 -12.51 31.42
CA HIS A 170 -1.01 -12.25 32.50
C HIS A 170 -2.36 -12.93 32.25
N ILE A 171 -2.93 -12.79 31.04
CA ILE A 171 -4.20 -13.43 30.67
C ILE A 171 -4.07 -14.96 30.75
N ALA A 172 -3.01 -15.52 30.16
CA ALA A 172 -2.78 -16.97 30.17
C ALA A 172 -2.61 -17.55 31.59
N ALA A 173 -2.01 -16.80 32.51
CA ALA A 173 -1.76 -17.26 33.89
C ALA A 173 -2.97 -17.07 34.82
N THR A 174 -3.79 -16.05 34.59
CA THR A 174 -4.81 -15.60 35.56
C THR A 174 -6.25 -15.79 35.10
N MET A 175 -6.48 -16.06 33.81
CA MET A 175 -7.81 -16.17 33.23
C MET A 175 -8.00 -17.47 32.44
N PRO A 176 -8.29 -18.60 33.12
CA PRO A 176 -8.36 -19.93 32.50
C PRO A 176 -9.47 -20.07 31.44
N GLN A 177 -10.45 -19.16 31.41
CA GLN A 177 -11.49 -19.12 30.38
C GLN A 177 -10.96 -18.63 29.01
N PHE A 178 -9.83 -17.92 28.97
CA PHE A 178 -9.21 -17.47 27.72
C PHE A 178 -8.21 -18.51 27.21
N VAL A 179 -8.64 -19.28 26.21
CA VAL A 179 -7.80 -20.28 25.54
C VAL A 179 -6.94 -19.59 24.50
N TYR A 180 -5.62 -19.76 24.58
CA TYR A 180 -4.67 -19.18 23.63
C TYR A 180 -4.74 -19.91 22.28
N GLU A 181 -4.96 -19.17 21.19
CA GLU A 181 -5.09 -19.72 19.84
C GLU A 181 -3.86 -19.48 18.95
N GLY A 182 -2.88 -18.71 19.43
CA GLY A 182 -1.66 -18.40 18.70
C GLY A 182 -1.57 -16.95 18.21
N ILE A 183 -0.73 -16.73 17.20
CA ILE A 183 -0.50 -15.43 16.57
C ILE A 183 -1.55 -15.23 15.48
N ALA A 184 -2.34 -14.16 15.56
CA ALA A 184 -3.30 -13.80 14.51
C ALA A 184 -2.65 -13.08 13.33
N TYR A 185 -1.69 -12.18 13.63
CA TYR A 185 -0.95 -11.38 12.67
C TYR A 185 0.17 -10.62 13.39
N TYR A 186 0.96 -9.84 12.66
CA TYR A 186 2.04 -9.01 13.18
C TYR A 186 1.74 -7.53 12.92
N ALA A 187 1.96 -6.68 13.92
CA ALA A 187 1.67 -5.25 13.91
C ALA A 187 2.80 -4.47 14.60
N SER A 188 2.73 -3.13 14.65
CA SER A 188 3.76 -2.33 15.31
C SER A 188 3.36 -1.95 16.73
N THR A 189 4.28 -2.09 17.67
CA THR A 189 4.18 -1.55 19.04
C THR A 189 4.53 -0.05 19.10
N LEU A 190 5.06 0.50 18.01
CA LEU A 190 5.49 1.88 17.91
C LEU A 190 4.62 2.66 16.93
N ALA A 191 4.34 3.91 17.27
CA ALA A 191 3.78 4.87 16.31
C ALA A 191 4.78 5.12 15.18
N GLY A 192 4.28 5.49 14.00
CA GLY A 192 5.11 5.93 12.89
C GLY A 192 4.33 6.09 11.61
N THR A 193 4.88 6.85 10.67
CA THR A 193 4.29 7.02 9.33
C THR A 193 4.12 5.66 8.67
N GLY A 194 2.91 5.39 8.20
CA GLY A 194 2.51 4.10 7.66
C GLY A 194 1.89 3.14 8.66
N TYR A 195 1.64 3.57 9.89
CA TYR A 195 0.80 2.83 10.81
C TYR A 195 -0.39 3.69 11.26
N THR A 196 -1.54 3.04 11.39
CA THR A 196 -2.77 3.61 11.97
C THR A 196 -2.93 3.05 13.37
N PRO A 197 -3.20 3.88 14.39
CA PRO A 197 -3.49 3.40 15.72
C PRO A 197 -4.73 2.51 15.71
N LEU A 198 -4.64 1.33 16.34
CA LEU A 198 -5.78 0.51 16.67
C LEU A 198 -6.21 0.84 18.10
N TYR A 199 -7.32 1.55 18.21
CA TYR A 199 -7.93 1.97 19.45
C TYR A 199 -8.63 0.81 20.13
N ARG A 200 -8.47 0.71 21.46
CA ARG A 200 -9.02 -0.37 22.27
C ARG A 200 -9.97 0.18 23.33
N PHE A 201 -11.08 -0.52 23.52
CA PHE A 201 -12.09 -0.20 24.52
C PHE A 201 -12.46 -1.46 25.30
N PHE A 202 -12.68 -1.34 26.60
CA PHE A 202 -13.21 -2.42 27.43
C PHE A 202 -14.70 -2.21 27.72
N VAL A 203 -15.51 -3.23 27.41
CA VAL A 203 -16.95 -3.22 27.67
C VAL A 203 -17.23 -4.02 28.94
N SER A 204 -17.12 -3.36 30.10
CA SER A 204 -17.10 -4.06 31.40
C SER A 204 -18.39 -4.82 31.72
N ALA A 205 -19.53 -4.37 31.20
CA ALA A 205 -20.82 -5.06 31.39
C ALA A 205 -20.85 -6.45 30.73
N ARG A 206 -20.02 -6.67 29.70
CA ARG A 206 -19.98 -7.92 28.91
C ARG A 206 -18.63 -8.63 28.91
N GLY A 207 -17.58 -7.98 29.40
CA GLY A 207 -16.28 -8.61 29.61
C GLY A 207 -15.48 -8.86 28.34
N PHE A 208 -15.66 -8.03 27.31
CA PHE A 208 -14.89 -8.10 26.07
C PHE A 208 -14.25 -6.77 25.69
N HIS A 209 -13.35 -6.82 24.70
CA HIS A 209 -12.71 -5.65 24.12
C HIS A 209 -13.26 -5.34 22.72
N PHE A 210 -13.47 -4.06 22.45
CA PHE A 210 -13.78 -3.53 21.13
C PHE A 210 -12.53 -2.87 20.55
N TYR A 211 -12.30 -3.06 19.25
CA TYR A 211 -11.13 -2.56 18.54
C TYR A 211 -11.56 -1.80 17.28
N THR A 212 -10.97 -0.63 17.05
CA THR A 212 -11.17 0.12 15.81
C THR A 212 -9.92 0.88 15.38
N SER A 213 -9.63 0.87 14.10
CA SER A 213 -8.62 1.74 13.47
C SER A 213 -9.21 3.09 13.04
N SER A 214 -10.54 3.22 13.05
CA SER A 214 -11.25 4.44 12.66
C SER A 214 -11.26 5.44 13.80
N GLN A 215 -10.62 6.59 13.55
CA GLN A 215 -10.63 7.69 14.50
C GLN A 215 -12.05 8.23 14.74
N SER A 216 -12.88 8.31 13.71
CA SER A 216 -14.26 8.78 13.84
C SER A 216 -15.14 7.79 14.62
N GLU A 217 -14.94 6.48 14.44
CA GLU A 217 -15.65 5.45 15.22
C GLU A 217 -15.24 5.53 16.70
N ARG A 218 -13.93 5.69 16.98
CA ARG A 218 -13.43 5.93 18.34
C ARG A 218 -14.11 7.16 18.96
N ASP A 219 -14.08 8.30 18.29
CA ASP A 219 -14.60 9.56 18.81
C ASP A 219 -16.11 9.49 19.05
N ASN A 220 -16.85 8.83 18.15
CA ASN A 220 -18.27 8.60 18.31
C ASN A 220 -18.58 7.69 19.51
N ILE A 221 -17.82 6.60 19.71
CA ILE A 221 -18.00 5.70 20.85
C ILE A 221 -17.74 6.44 22.17
N ILE A 222 -16.65 7.21 22.25
CA ILE A 222 -16.32 8.02 23.43
C ILE A 222 -17.46 9.01 23.74
N ALA A 223 -18.03 9.63 22.71
CA ALA A 223 -19.07 10.63 22.88
C ALA A 223 -20.45 10.04 23.21
N THR A 224 -20.77 8.85 22.72
CA THR A 224 -22.17 8.34 22.72
C THR A 224 -22.39 7.07 23.52
N LEU A 225 -21.34 6.30 23.84
CA LEU A 225 -21.46 4.97 24.44
C LEU A 225 -20.64 4.86 25.76
N PRO A 226 -21.17 5.35 26.90
CA PRO A 226 -20.45 5.39 28.18
C PRO A 226 -20.09 4.01 28.75
N GLN A 227 -20.73 2.94 28.26
CA GLN A 227 -20.43 1.56 28.61
C GLN A 227 -19.12 1.02 27.98
N TYR A 228 -18.52 1.78 27.04
CA TYR A 228 -17.23 1.47 26.42
C TYR A 228 -16.15 2.30 27.10
N SER A 229 -15.36 1.68 27.97
CA SER A 229 -14.22 2.33 28.63
C SER A 229 -13.05 2.42 27.66
N TYR A 230 -12.67 3.64 27.25
CA TYR A 230 -11.52 3.84 26.36
C TYR A 230 -10.20 3.50 27.08
N GLU A 231 -9.40 2.60 26.50
CA GLU A 231 -8.12 2.16 27.05
C GLU A 231 -6.91 2.76 26.32
N GLY A 232 -7.15 3.58 25.30
CA GLY A 232 -6.08 4.17 24.50
C GLY A 232 -5.76 3.39 23.22
N VAL A 233 -4.50 3.47 22.79
CA VAL A 233 -3.98 2.73 21.63
C VAL A 233 -3.52 1.36 22.10
N GLY A 234 -4.14 0.31 21.59
CA GLY A 234 -3.73 -1.06 21.87
C GLY A 234 -2.41 -1.40 21.17
N TYR A 235 -2.27 -1.00 19.90
CA TYR A 235 -1.08 -1.09 19.05
C TYR A 235 -1.33 -0.36 17.73
N TYR A 236 -0.37 -0.40 16.80
CA TYR A 236 -0.45 0.27 15.50
C TYR A 236 -0.49 -0.74 14.35
N VAL A 237 -1.58 -0.72 13.59
CA VAL A 237 -1.83 -1.59 12.43
C VAL A 237 -1.43 -0.91 11.13
N LEU A 238 -1.35 -1.64 10.03
CA LEU A 238 -1.22 -1.03 8.71
C LEU A 238 -2.59 -0.46 8.35
N GLY A 239 -2.71 0.87 8.28
CA GLY A 239 -3.99 1.54 8.02
C GLY A 239 -4.68 1.08 6.74
N SER A 240 -6.01 1.24 6.66
CA SER A 240 -6.72 1.39 5.38
C SER A 240 -6.19 2.60 4.61
N ASP A 241 -5.75 3.61 5.36
CA ASP A 241 -5.33 4.94 4.92
C ASP A 241 -3.82 4.98 4.60
N TRP A 242 -3.18 3.82 4.45
CA TRP A 242 -2.06 3.74 3.53
C TRP A 242 -2.60 4.07 2.13
N GLN A 243 -2.57 5.36 1.84
CA GLN A 243 -2.01 5.85 0.60
C GLN A 243 -0.62 5.21 0.44
N THR A 244 -0.57 3.95 0.00
CA THR A 244 0.29 3.72 -1.15
C THR A 244 -0.43 4.48 -2.26
N PRO A 245 0.11 5.53 -2.89
CA PRO A 245 0.10 5.53 -4.33
C PRO A 245 0.77 4.23 -4.75
N VAL A 246 -0.04 3.17 -4.84
CA VAL A 246 0.34 1.98 -5.58
C VAL A 246 0.55 2.54 -6.97
N ILE A 247 1.78 2.46 -7.45
CA ILE A 247 2.10 2.94 -8.78
C ILE A 247 1.28 2.08 -9.74
N PRO A 248 0.38 2.67 -10.57
CA PRO A 248 -0.34 1.88 -11.55
C PRO A 248 0.66 1.26 -12.52
N HIS A 249 0.31 0.14 -13.13
CA HIS A 249 1.10 -0.40 -14.22
C HIS A 249 1.33 0.68 -15.29
N SER A 250 2.44 0.59 -16.03
CA SER A 250 2.76 1.53 -17.10
C SER A 250 1.68 1.59 -18.21
N GLY A 251 0.84 0.56 -18.29
CA GLY A 251 -0.09 0.32 -19.39
C GLY A 251 0.54 -0.51 -20.52
N VAL A 252 1.85 -0.78 -20.48
CA VAL A 252 2.48 -1.78 -21.35
C VAL A 252 1.78 -3.14 -21.12
N THR A 253 1.59 -3.90 -22.18
CA THR A 253 0.76 -5.12 -22.16
C THR A 253 1.64 -6.35 -22.38
N ILE A 254 1.02 -7.52 -22.26
CA ILE A 254 1.68 -8.81 -22.54
C ILE A 254 2.17 -8.94 -23.98
N ASN A 255 1.79 -8.06 -24.91
CA ASN A 255 2.23 -8.10 -26.31
C ASN A 255 3.45 -7.20 -26.60
N HIS A 256 4.06 -6.64 -25.56
CA HIS A 256 5.06 -5.58 -25.68
C HIS A 256 6.34 -5.92 -24.92
N CYS A 257 6.89 -7.12 -25.15
CA CYS A 257 8.20 -7.50 -24.63
C CYS A 257 9.26 -7.51 -25.71
N TYR A 258 10.49 -7.17 -25.33
CA TYR A 258 11.64 -7.31 -26.20
C TYR A 258 12.08 -8.76 -26.30
N ARG A 259 12.42 -9.14 -27.53
CA ARG A 259 13.15 -10.34 -27.88
C ARG A 259 14.67 -10.14 -27.73
N ALA A 260 15.38 -11.19 -27.30
CA ALA A 260 16.84 -11.22 -27.33
C ALA A 260 17.40 -11.02 -28.75
N GLY A 261 18.40 -10.14 -28.89
CA GLY A 261 19.08 -9.80 -30.14
C GLY A 261 18.24 -8.97 -31.12
N SER A 262 17.10 -8.41 -30.70
CA SER A 262 16.17 -7.73 -31.59
C SER A 262 15.60 -6.43 -31.02
N ASN A 263 15.21 -5.55 -31.93
CA ASN A 263 14.39 -4.37 -31.63
C ASN A 263 12.90 -4.63 -31.79
N THR A 264 12.46 -5.83 -32.14
CA THR A 264 11.03 -6.14 -32.29
C THR A 264 10.38 -6.37 -30.92
N LEU A 265 9.16 -5.85 -30.76
CA LEU A 265 8.27 -6.20 -29.65
C LEU A 265 7.40 -7.39 -30.04
N GLU A 266 7.24 -8.31 -29.11
CA GLU A 266 6.44 -9.52 -29.29
C GLU A 266 5.69 -9.89 -28.01
N SER A 267 4.92 -10.98 -28.07
CA SER A 267 4.31 -11.55 -26.87
C SER A 267 5.39 -11.87 -25.84
N CYS A 268 5.17 -11.42 -24.61
CA CYS A 268 5.98 -11.76 -23.45
C CYS A 268 5.94 -13.26 -23.15
N GLU A 269 4.97 -14.00 -23.68
CA GLU A 269 4.92 -15.45 -23.56
C GLU A 269 5.83 -16.18 -24.55
N SER A 270 6.51 -15.47 -25.47
CA SER A 270 7.48 -16.08 -26.36
C SER A 270 8.70 -16.62 -25.60
N ASP A 271 9.29 -17.68 -26.13
CA ASP A 271 10.51 -18.27 -25.57
C ASP A 271 11.65 -17.25 -25.55
N GLU A 272 11.77 -16.41 -26.58
CA GLU A 272 12.83 -15.41 -26.66
C GLU A 272 12.65 -14.23 -25.70
N ALA A 273 11.42 -13.77 -25.44
CA ALA A 273 11.15 -12.73 -24.45
C ALA A 273 11.39 -13.23 -23.03
N MET A 274 10.92 -14.45 -22.72
CA MET A 274 11.18 -15.13 -21.45
C MET A 274 12.67 -15.41 -21.25
N ALA A 275 13.38 -15.78 -22.32
CA ALA A 275 14.83 -15.98 -22.31
C ALA A 275 15.61 -14.67 -22.14
N LEU A 276 15.11 -13.53 -22.63
CA LEU A 276 15.74 -12.25 -22.34
C LEU A 276 15.58 -11.90 -20.87
N ASN A 277 14.33 -11.78 -20.41
CA ASN A 277 13.98 -11.53 -19.01
C ASN A 277 12.46 -11.73 -18.80
N SER A 278 12.06 -12.62 -17.89
CA SER A 278 10.66 -12.90 -17.53
C SER A 278 10.01 -11.88 -16.59
N GLN A 279 10.71 -10.75 -16.33
CA GLN A 279 10.27 -9.65 -15.47
C GLN A 279 10.32 -8.30 -16.24
N GLN A 280 10.28 -8.33 -17.58
CA GLN A 280 10.03 -7.11 -18.36
C GLN A 280 8.67 -6.51 -18.02
N ASP A 281 8.47 -5.23 -18.34
CA ASP A 281 7.24 -4.50 -18.01
C ASP A 281 5.96 -5.23 -18.49
N GLY A 282 5.94 -5.71 -19.74
CA GLY A 282 4.79 -6.45 -20.27
C GLY A 282 4.45 -7.76 -19.52
N HIS A 283 5.43 -8.45 -18.93
CA HIS A 283 5.17 -9.65 -18.09
C HIS A 283 4.43 -9.30 -16.80
N ARG A 284 4.52 -8.04 -16.36
CA ARG A 284 3.95 -7.54 -15.11
C ARG A 284 2.65 -6.78 -15.32
N ALA A 285 2.04 -6.86 -16.51
CA ALA A 285 0.82 -6.13 -16.85
C ALA A 285 -0.40 -6.44 -15.95
N SER A 286 -0.40 -7.58 -15.25
CA SER A 286 -1.44 -7.96 -14.28
C SER A 286 -1.22 -7.40 -12.87
N ILE A 287 -0.06 -6.79 -12.60
CA ILE A 287 0.30 -6.24 -11.30
C ILE A 287 -0.09 -4.76 -11.29
N ASN A 288 -1.02 -4.42 -10.39
CA ASN A 288 -1.58 -3.07 -10.25
C ASN A 288 -2.06 -2.47 -11.60
N PRO A 289 -2.84 -3.20 -12.41
CA PRO A 289 -3.26 -2.72 -13.72
C PRO A 289 -3.99 -1.39 -13.58
N MET A 290 -3.81 -0.49 -14.56
CA MET A 290 -4.51 0.79 -14.59
C MET A 290 -6.03 0.54 -14.47
N SER A 291 -6.64 1.05 -13.40
CA SER A 291 -8.01 0.72 -13.02
C SER A 291 -8.75 1.96 -12.56
N TYR A 292 -9.95 2.14 -13.09
CA TYR A 292 -10.76 3.34 -12.87
C TYR A 292 -12.20 2.97 -12.52
N SER A 293 -12.87 3.83 -11.77
CA SER A 293 -14.29 3.71 -11.45
C SER A 293 -14.99 5.08 -11.46
N GLN A 294 -16.30 5.07 -11.59
CA GLN A 294 -17.10 6.29 -11.40
C GLN A 294 -17.19 6.61 -9.91
N VAL A 295 -17.30 7.90 -9.60
CA VAL A 295 -17.50 8.37 -8.22
C VAL A 295 -18.99 8.29 -7.87
N VAL A 296 -19.31 7.73 -6.70
CA VAL A 296 -20.69 7.68 -6.19
C VAL A 296 -21.15 9.09 -5.83
N SER A 297 -22.29 9.51 -6.35
CA SER A 297 -22.89 10.83 -6.07
C SER A 297 -23.92 10.78 -4.96
N ALA A 298 -24.70 9.70 -4.87
CA ALA A 298 -25.72 9.49 -3.87
C ALA A 298 -26.08 8.01 -3.76
N TYR A 299 -26.86 7.67 -2.73
CA TYR A 299 -27.53 6.38 -2.62
C TYR A 299 -29.04 6.61 -2.61
N ILE A 300 -29.79 5.81 -3.35
CA ILE A 300 -31.25 5.80 -3.31
C ILE A 300 -31.74 4.55 -2.57
N GLY A 301 -32.79 4.70 -1.78
CA GLY A 301 -33.35 3.62 -0.95
C GLY A 301 -32.79 3.59 0.47
N THR A 302 -33.29 2.64 1.27
CA THR A 302 -32.89 2.44 2.66
C THR A 302 -32.08 1.16 2.80
N PHE A 303 -31.09 1.19 3.70
CA PHE A 303 -30.30 0.00 4.03
C PHE A 303 -31.21 -1.19 4.39
N PRO A 304 -30.94 -2.42 3.92
CA PRO A 304 -29.77 -2.88 3.15
C PRO A 304 -29.92 -2.78 1.62
N PHE A 305 -30.98 -2.18 1.09
CA PHE A 305 -31.32 -2.16 -0.34
C PHE A 305 -30.95 -0.83 -1.04
N SER A 306 -29.86 -0.17 -0.63
CA SER A 306 -29.43 1.08 -1.25
C SER A 306 -28.77 0.86 -2.61
N ILE A 307 -29.18 1.64 -3.62
CA ILE A 307 -28.59 1.62 -4.97
C ILE A 307 -27.68 2.85 -5.14
N PRO A 308 -26.41 2.70 -5.56
CA PRO A 308 -25.54 3.83 -5.81
C PRO A 308 -25.90 4.54 -7.13
N LEU A 309 -25.98 5.86 -7.07
CA LEU A 309 -25.94 6.76 -8.22
C LEU A 309 -24.51 7.26 -8.42
N TYR A 310 -24.14 7.58 -9.65
CA TYR A 310 -22.78 7.94 -10.02
C TYR A 310 -22.71 9.27 -10.74
N PHE A 311 -21.62 10.00 -10.53
CA PHE A 311 -21.26 11.12 -11.38
C PHE A 311 -20.87 10.62 -12.80
N PRO A 312 -21.21 11.39 -13.85
CA PRO A 312 -20.66 11.18 -15.19
C PRO A 312 -19.12 11.20 -15.18
N ARG A 313 -18.49 10.43 -16.09
CA ARG A 313 -17.03 10.44 -16.26
C ARG A 313 -16.49 11.78 -16.78
N THR A 314 -17.36 12.60 -17.37
CA THR A 314 -17.07 14.00 -17.74
C THR A 314 -17.03 14.93 -16.53
N ASP A 315 -17.50 14.49 -15.37
CA ASP A 315 -17.40 15.25 -14.11
C ASP A 315 -16.19 14.81 -13.30
N CYS A 316 -16.10 13.52 -12.97
CA CYS A 316 -14.94 12.99 -12.26
C CYS A 316 -14.78 11.48 -12.41
N VAL A 317 -13.54 11.01 -12.22
CA VAL A 317 -13.13 9.61 -12.34
C VAL A 317 -12.23 9.26 -11.16
N ARG A 318 -12.51 8.15 -10.49
CA ARG A 318 -11.64 7.62 -9.44
C ARG A 318 -10.60 6.70 -10.05
N ASP A 319 -9.34 6.92 -9.71
CA ASP A 319 -8.26 5.96 -9.91
C ASP A 319 -8.29 4.97 -8.74
N ASN A 320 -8.58 3.69 -9.04
CA ASN A 320 -8.68 2.64 -8.04
C ASN A 320 -7.32 2.19 -7.48
N VAL A 321 -6.23 2.57 -8.16
CA VAL A 321 -4.86 2.18 -7.81
C VAL A 321 -4.25 3.23 -6.88
N THR A 322 -4.31 4.51 -7.27
CA THR A 322 -3.75 5.62 -6.46
C THR A 322 -4.73 6.16 -5.41
N GLY A 323 -6.03 5.90 -5.59
CA GLY A 323 -7.09 6.49 -4.77
C GLY A 323 -7.40 7.95 -5.11
N LEU A 324 -6.67 8.57 -6.03
CA LEU A 324 -6.91 9.92 -6.50
C LEU A 324 -8.23 10.01 -7.27
N ILE A 325 -8.87 11.16 -7.20
CA ILE A 325 -10.03 11.47 -8.04
C ILE A 325 -9.63 12.57 -9.01
N TRP A 326 -9.83 12.29 -10.29
CA TRP A 326 -9.48 13.15 -11.40
C TRP A 326 -10.70 13.88 -11.91
N GLU A 327 -10.51 15.14 -12.28
CA GLU A 327 -11.50 15.93 -12.98
C GLU A 327 -11.78 15.25 -14.33
N GLY A 328 -13.05 15.06 -14.68
CA GLY A 328 -13.50 14.73 -16.02
C GLY A 328 -13.57 15.98 -16.91
N LYS A 329 -13.53 15.81 -18.24
CA LYS A 329 -13.60 16.93 -19.18
C LYS A 329 -14.88 16.90 -20.01
N ASP A 330 -15.46 18.09 -20.19
CA ASP A 330 -16.59 18.30 -21.08
C ASP A 330 -16.12 18.50 -22.53
N LEU A 331 -17.04 18.36 -23.48
CA LEU A 331 -16.78 18.65 -24.89
C LEU A 331 -16.74 20.15 -25.16
N THR A 332 -17.55 20.92 -24.43
CA THR A 332 -17.72 22.38 -24.60
C THR A 332 -17.84 23.08 -23.25
N GLY A 333 -17.90 24.41 -23.26
CA GLY A 333 -18.04 25.21 -22.04
C GLY A 333 -16.73 25.41 -21.29
N THR A 334 -16.83 25.83 -20.02
CA THR A 334 -15.69 26.28 -19.21
C THR A 334 -14.76 25.15 -18.79
N ARG A 335 -15.23 23.89 -18.73
CA ARG A 335 -14.42 22.70 -18.47
C ARG A 335 -14.04 21.92 -19.73
N ALA A 336 -14.16 22.54 -20.91
CA ALA A 336 -13.81 21.86 -22.16
C ALA A 336 -12.34 21.47 -22.18
N GLY A 337 -12.04 20.22 -22.54
CA GLY A 337 -10.66 19.74 -22.65
C GLY A 337 -9.81 20.50 -23.68
N THR A 338 -10.45 21.25 -24.58
CA THR A 338 -9.82 22.05 -25.62
C THR A 338 -9.35 23.44 -25.17
N LEU A 339 -9.66 23.86 -23.93
CA LEU A 339 -9.17 25.13 -23.37
C LEU A 339 -7.68 25.05 -22.97
N ALA A 340 -7.01 26.20 -23.07
CA ALA A 340 -5.60 26.34 -22.76
C ALA A 340 -5.36 27.45 -21.73
N TYR A 341 -4.29 27.28 -20.94
CA TYR A 341 -4.01 28.10 -19.78
C TYR A 341 -2.52 28.44 -19.66
N THR A 342 -2.21 29.59 -19.09
CA THR A 342 -0.88 29.89 -18.53
C THR A 342 -0.76 29.27 -17.12
N ASN A 343 0.44 29.25 -16.52
CA ASN A 343 0.66 28.66 -15.19
C ASN A 343 1.54 29.53 -14.28
N HIS A 344 1.12 30.76 -14.00
CA HIS A 344 1.80 31.72 -13.14
C HIS A 344 1.35 31.68 -11.68
N ALA A 345 0.21 31.04 -11.40
CA ALA A 345 -0.34 30.92 -10.05
C ALA A 345 -0.74 32.27 -9.40
N ASP A 346 -1.25 33.23 -10.19
CA ASP A 346 -1.61 34.58 -9.74
C ASP A 346 -3.11 34.92 -9.84
N GLY A 347 -3.95 33.94 -10.16
CA GLY A 347 -5.40 34.06 -10.17
C GLY A 347 -5.99 34.85 -11.33
N ARG A 348 -5.19 35.27 -12.32
CA ARG A 348 -5.70 36.03 -13.47
C ARG A 348 -6.52 35.16 -14.43
N ALA A 349 -7.43 35.78 -15.17
CA ALA A 349 -8.18 35.10 -16.22
C ALA A 349 -7.25 34.46 -17.27
N GLY A 350 -7.52 33.21 -17.66
CA GLY A 350 -6.66 32.45 -18.58
C GLY A 350 -5.44 31.78 -17.93
N ASP A 351 -5.28 31.90 -16.61
CA ASP A 351 -4.30 31.13 -15.84
C ASP A 351 -4.92 29.87 -15.22
N ALA A 352 -4.12 28.83 -15.05
CA ALA A 352 -4.52 27.58 -14.43
C ALA A 352 -5.05 27.79 -13.00
N SER A 353 -4.51 28.75 -12.24
CA SER A 353 -5.00 29.06 -10.89
C SER A 353 -6.41 29.64 -10.87
N ALA A 354 -6.78 30.48 -11.83
CA ALA A 354 -8.16 30.96 -11.97
C ALA A 354 -9.11 29.81 -12.34
N TYR A 355 -8.66 28.87 -13.17
CA TYR A 355 -9.44 27.67 -13.50
C TYR A 355 -9.68 26.79 -12.27
N VAL A 356 -8.64 26.55 -11.46
CA VAL A 356 -8.76 25.82 -10.19
C VAL A 356 -9.82 26.47 -9.29
N ASN A 357 -9.75 27.79 -9.11
CA ASN A 357 -10.73 28.53 -8.31
C ASN A 357 -12.16 28.37 -8.84
N ALA A 358 -12.35 28.41 -10.16
CA ALA A 358 -13.65 28.23 -10.80
C ALA A 358 -14.22 26.82 -10.57
N VAL A 359 -13.40 25.77 -10.70
CA VAL A 359 -13.86 24.38 -10.46
C VAL A 359 -14.17 24.14 -8.97
N ASN A 360 -13.40 24.74 -8.06
CA ASN A 360 -13.68 24.66 -6.63
C ASN A 360 -14.96 25.39 -6.23
N ALA A 361 -15.24 26.54 -6.84
CA ALA A 361 -16.50 27.26 -6.64
C ALA A 361 -17.72 26.49 -7.18
N LEU A 362 -17.54 25.67 -8.21
CA LEU A 362 -18.58 24.77 -8.74
C LEU A 362 -18.90 23.61 -7.79
N ALA A 363 -18.03 23.30 -6.83
CA ALA A 363 -18.09 22.09 -6.02
C ALA A 363 -18.22 20.82 -6.89
N LEU A 364 -17.39 20.70 -7.94
CA LEU A 364 -17.46 19.61 -8.91
C LEU A 364 -17.42 18.24 -8.21
N CYS A 365 -18.38 17.37 -8.52
CA CYS A 365 -18.60 16.09 -7.84
C CYS A 365 -18.81 16.17 -6.32
N GLY A 366 -19.33 17.31 -5.83
CA GLY A 366 -19.49 17.58 -4.39
C GLY A 366 -18.19 18.01 -3.70
N PHE A 367 -17.16 18.38 -4.46
CA PHE A 367 -15.81 18.60 -3.96
C PHE A 367 -15.25 19.97 -4.32
N ASN A 368 -14.51 20.58 -3.40
CA ASN A 368 -13.97 21.95 -3.51
C ASN A 368 -12.48 22.05 -3.17
N ASP A 369 -11.77 20.92 -3.19
CA ASP A 369 -10.34 20.77 -2.91
C ASP A 369 -9.55 20.30 -4.16
N TRP A 370 -10.03 20.68 -5.35
CA TRP A 370 -9.35 20.42 -6.61
C TRP A 370 -8.07 21.25 -6.72
N ARG A 371 -7.03 20.64 -7.29
CA ARG A 371 -5.73 21.26 -7.51
C ARG A 371 -5.11 20.79 -8.82
N LEU A 372 -4.08 21.49 -9.27
CA LEU A 372 -3.19 20.93 -10.29
C LEU A 372 -2.50 19.66 -9.74
N PRO A 373 -2.28 18.64 -10.58
CA PRO A 373 -1.58 17.41 -10.20
C PRO A 373 -0.08 17.65 -10.10
N GLU A 374 0.62 16.90 -9.26
CA GLU A 374 2.06 16.74 -9.41
C GLU A 374 2.37 15.97 -10.71
N ALA A 375 3.56 16.15 -11.29
CA ALA A 375 3.97 15.49 -12.52
C ALA A 375 3.89 13.96 -12.41
N GLU A 376 4.26 13.40 -11.26
CA GLU A 376 4.13 11.96 -10.99
C GLU A 376 2.67 11.50 -10.95
N GLU A 377 1.77 12.29 -10.35
CA GLU A 377 0.33 12.00 -10.35
C GLU A 377 -0.22 12.04 -11.78
N LEU A 378 0.15 13.05 -12.57
CA LEU A 378 -0.36 13.17 -13.93
C LEU A 378 0.18 12.06 -14.86
N GLN A 379 1.43 11.63 -14.65
CA GLN A 379 1.96 10.44 -15.30
C GLN A 379 1.25 9.15 -14.84
N SER A 380 0.57 9.15 -13.68
CA SER A 380 -0.18 8.00 -13.19
C SER A 380 -1.43 7.66 -14.03
N ILE A 381 -1.85 8.54 -14.93
CA ILE A 381 -2.98 8.28 -15.84
C ILE A 381 -2.56 8.18 -17.31
N VAL A 382 -1.27 8.39 -17.62
CA VAL A 382 -0.72 8.13 -18.95
C VAL A 382 -0.73 6.63 -19.22
N HIS A 383 -1.07 6.22 -20.44
CA HIS A 383 -0.99 4.83 -20.87
C HIS A 383 0.20 4.63 -21.83
N PHE A 384 1.34 4.18 -21.33
CA PHE A 384 2.57 3.99 -22.11
C PHE A 384 2.49 2.85 -23.14
N GLY A 385 1.47 1.98 -23.01
CA GLY A 385 1.20 0.87 -23.92
C GLY A 385 0.42 1.21 -25.20
N LEU A 386 0.05 2.48 -25.44
CA LEU A 386 -0.73 2.87 -26.63
C LEU A 386 0.18 3.36 -27.77
N THR A 387 -0.19 3.02 -29.00
CA THR A 387 0.36 3.59 -30.24
C THR A 387 -0.44 4.78 -30.76
N SER A 388 -1.70 4.92 -30.33
CA SER A 388 -2.60 6.00 -30.70
C SER A 388 -2.55 7.15 -29.70
N GLU A 389 -2.79 8.36 -30.19
CA GLU A 389 -2.94 9.56 -29.36
C GLU A 389 -4.43 9.86 -29.11
N PRO A 390 -4.79 10.37 -27.92
CA PRO A 390 -3.94 10.65 -26.75
C PRO A 390 -3.49 9.37 -25.99
N SER A 391 -2.36 9.44 -25.32
CA SER A 391 -1.78 8.36 -24.49
C SER A 391 -2.49 8.22 -23.13
N ILE A 392 -3.80 7.96 -23.14
CA ILE A 392 -4.68 7.80 -21.95
C ILE A 392 -5.82 6.83 -22.26
N ASN A 393 -6.44 6.24 -21.23
CA ASN A 393 -7.67 5.46 -21.42
C ASN A 393 -8.87 6.39 -21.73
N GLU A 394 -9.17 6.60 -23.01
CA GLU A 394 -10.24 7.51 -23.45
C GLU A 394 -11.65 7.05 -23.05
N SER A 395 -11.85 5.76 -22.77
CA SER A 395 -13.14 5.29 -22.24
C SER A 395 -13.41 5.81 -20.83
N TRP A 396 -12.36 6.04 -20.05
CA TRP A 396 -12.46 6.63 -18.71
C TRP A 396 -12.26 8.14 -18.71
N PHE A 397 -11.37 8.64 -19.57
CA PHE A 397 -11.05 10.06 -19.68
C PHE A 397 -11.41 10.61 -21.07
N PRO A 398 -12.71 10.73 -21.38
CA PRO A 398 -13.14 11.33 -22.64
C PRO A 398 -12.72 12.80 -22.72
N ASN A 399 -12.73 13.34 -23.94
CA ASN A 399 -12.43 14.75 -24.23
C ASN A 399 -11.02 15.16 -23.75
N THR A 400 -10.02 14.29 -23.91
CA THR A 400 -8.62 14.56 -23.59
C THR A 400 -7.82 14.80 -24.86
N PRO A 401 -7.53 16.03 -25.29
CA PRO A 401 -6.70 16.22 -26.47
C PRO A 401 -5.25 15.80 -26.21
N ALA A 402 -4.60 15.25 -27.24
CA ALA A 402 -3.18 14.97 -27.26
C ALA A 402 -2.39 16.28 -27.22
N SER A 403 -1.83 16.62 -26.06
CA SER A 403 -1.19 17.93 -25.84
C SER A 403 -0.31 17.92 -24.59
N PHE A 404 0.28 19.06 -24.25
CA PHE A 404 0.96 19.27 -22.97
C PHE A 404 -0.05 19.67 -21.90
N TYR A 405 0.14 19.16 -20.70
CA TYR A 405 -0.72 19.44 -19.55
C TYR A 405 0.14 19.96 -18.39
N TRP A 406 -0.27 21.07 -17.81
CA TRP A 406 0.41 21.67 -16.66
C TRP A 406 0.30 20.80 -15.42
N THR A 407 1.35 20.86 -14.63
CA THR A 407 1.43 20.27 -13.30
C THR A 407 1.63 21.38 -12.26
N ALA A 408 1.51 21.03 -10.98
CA ALA A 408 1.81 21.92 -9.86
C ALA A 408 3.32 22.07 -9.59
N ASN A 409 4.19 21.31 -10.27
CA ASN A 409 5.62 21.36 -10.00
C ASN A 409 6.28 22.55 -10.71
N ASP A 410 6.96 23.38 -9.93
CA ASP A 410 7.87 24.40 -10.43
C ASP A 410 9.14 23.75 -10.98
N ASP A 411 9.76 24.39 -11.97
CA ASP A 411 11.15 24.12 -12.30
C ASP A 411 12.03 24.69 -11.18
N ALA A 412 12.93 23.87 -10.65
CA ALA A 412 13.71 24.21 -9.47
C ALA A 412 14.89 25.14 -9.77
N GLU A 413 15.29 25.30 -11.03
CA GLU A 413 16.38 26.19 -11.47
C GLU A 413 15.86 27.46 -12.16
N ASP A 414 14.69 27.39 -12.80
CA ASP A 414 14.12 28.46 -13.60
C ASP A 414 12.65 28.75 -13.22
N ALA A 415 12.45 29.76 -12.37
CA ALA A 415 11.12 30.17 -11.92
C ALA A 415 10.17 30.62 -13.06
N THR A 416 10.69 30.88 -14.26
CA THR A 416 9.85 31.19 -15.44
C THR A 416 9.24 29.94 -16.07
N LYS A 417 9.65 28.74 -15.64
CA LYS A 417 9.18 27.45 -16.13
C LYS A 417 8.38 26.68 -15.07
N ALA A 418 7.56 25.76 -15.57
CA ALA A 418 6.83 24.77 -14.78
C ALA A 418 6.86 23.42 -15.50
N TRP A 419 6.69 22.34 -14.76
CA TRP A 419 6.61 20.99 -15.31
C TRP A 419 5.31 20.75 -16.05
N SER A 420 5.42 19.97 -17.12
CA SER A 420 4.31 19.50 -17.93
C SER A 420 4.43 18.01 -18.21
N VAL A 421 3.29 17.37 -18.46
CA VAL A 421 3.21 15.99 -18.99
C VAL A 421 2.53 16.03 -20.35
N ARG A 422 3.10 15.31 -21.31
CA ARG A 422 2.64 15.30 -22.70
C ARG A 422 1.77 14.08 -22.97
N PHE A 423 0.48 14.27 -23.26
CA PHE A 423 -0.46 13.19 -23.60
C PHE A 423 -0.36 12.71 -25.07
N THR A 424 0.67 13.09 -25.81
CA THR A 424 1.00 12.41 -27.08
C THR A 424 1.81 11.15 -26.83
N ASN A 425 2.59 11.09 -25.75
CA ASN A 425 3.55 10.00 -25.51
C ASN A 425 3.94 9.75 -24.05
N GLY A 426 3.48 10.57 -23.10
CA GLY A 426 3.74 10.43 -21.67
C GLY A 426 4.97 11.14 -21.11
N THR A 427 5.74 11.82 -21.96
CA THR A 427 6.97 12.51 -21.53
C THR A 427 6.69 13.61 -20.52
N ALA A 428 7.61 13.79 -19.57
CA ALA A 428 7.58 14.89 -18.62
C ALA A 428 8.80 15.80 -18.80
N SER A 429 8.55 17.11 -18.95
CA SER A 429 9.58 18.14 -19.13
C SER A 429 9.07 19.52 -18.69
N THR A 430 9.98 20.46 -18.48
CA THR A 430 9.63 21.84 -18.12
C THR A 430 9.38 22.72 -19.34
N LEU A 431 8.47 23.69 -19.21
CA LEU A 431 8.06 24.63 -20.25
C LEU A 431 7.86 26.02 -19.64
N ILE A 432 8.00 27.07 -20.45
CA ILE A 432 7.80 28.47 -20.02
C ILE A 432 6.34 28.69 -19.63
N ARG A 433 6.09 29.28 -18.45
CA ARG A 433 4.76 29.45 -17.84
C ARG A 433 3.80 30.32 -18.64
N SER A 434 4.34 31.26 -19.42
CA SER A 434 3.57 32.13 -20.32
C SER A 434 3.26 31.48 -21.67
N ALA A 435 3.82 30.30 -21.97
CA ALA A 435 3.65 29.66 -23.26
C ALA A 435 2.17 29.36 -23.50
N SER A 436 1.56 30.20 -24.32
CA SER A 436 0.21 30.04 -24.83
C SER A 436 0.28 30.36 -26.32
N PHE A 437 0.13 29.29 -27.12
CA PHE A 437 0.30 29.29 -28.59
C PHE A 437 1.75 29.51 -29.10
N PRO A 438 2.23 28.76 -30.11
CA PRO A 438 1.54 27.68 -30.82
C PRO A 438 1.36 26.42 -29.97
N PHE A 439 2.02 26.33 -28.82
CA PHE A 439 1.84 25.23 -27.88
C PHE A 439 0.64 25.52 -26.96
N VAL A 440 -0.46 24.78 -27.15
CA VAL A 440 -1.65 24.81 -26.30
C VAL A 440 -1.37 24.00 -25.03
N MET A 441 -1.40 24.66 -23.88
CA MET A 441 -1.15 24.00 -22.59
C MET A 441 -2.46 23.78 -21.86
N ARG A 442 -2.74 22.53 -21.51
CA ARG A 442 -4.01 22.10 -20.94
C ARG A 442 -3.88 21.88 -19.45
N VAL A 443 -5.02 21.73 -18.78
CA VAL A 443 -5.07 21.40 -17.35
C VAL A 443 -6.08 20.28 -17.15
N ARG A 444 -5.77 19.33 -16.26
CA ARG A 444 -6.72 18.38 -15.70
C ARG A 444 -6.48 18.38 -14.20
N LEU A 445 -7.49 18.71 -13.44
CA LEU A 445 -7.36 18.80 -11.98
C LEU A 445 -7.43 17.41 -11.35
N VAL A 446 -6.85 17.32 -10.17
CA VAL A 446 -6.90 16.15 -9.30
C VAL A 446 -7.28 16.59 -7.90
N ARG A 447 -7.88 15.68 -7.14
CA ARG A 447 -8.03 15.82 -5.70
C ARG A 447 -7.53 14.57 -4.99
N GLY A 448 -7.16 14.77 -3.73
CA GLY A 448 -6.46 13.80 -2.91
C GLY A 448 -5.31 14.46 -2.16
N GLN A 449 -5.04 14.00 -0.95
CA GLN A 449 -3.99 14.57 -0.12
C GLN A 449 -2.61 14.26 -0.74
N PRO A 450 -1.74 15.26 -0.92
CA PRO A 450 -0.35 15.03 -1.23
C PRO A 450 0.29 14.15 -0.15
N TRP A 451 1.24 13.32 -0.55
CA TRP A 451 1.96 12.50 0.41
C TRP A 451 2.76 13.38 1.39
N VAL A 452 2.68 13.08 2.69
CA VAL A 452 3.37 13.81 3.77
C VAL A 452 4.19 12.85 4.63
N GLY A 453 5.36 13.29 5.08
CA GLY A 453 6.22 12.56 6.01
C GLY A 453 7.65 12.37 5.48
N SER A 454 8.36 11.38 6.01
CA SER A 454 9.67 10.95 5.49
C SER A 454 9.47 9.80 4.48
N ARG A 455 10.07 9.88 3.29
CA ARG A 455 9.67 9.00 2.18
C ARG A 455 10.39 7.67 2.26
N TYR A 456 11.69 7.77 2.47
CA TYR A 456 12.62 6.66 2.36
C TYR A 456 13.01 6.16 3.74
N LEU A 457 12.76 4.87 3.99
CA LEU A 457 13.25 4.17 5.17
C LEU A 457 14.38 3.23 4.76
N VAL A 458 15.56 3.44 5.33
CA VAL A 458 16.69 2.54 5.14
C VAL A 458 16.39 1.18 5.75
N THR A 459 16.74 0.13 5.02
CA THR A 459 16.56 -1.26 5.43
C THR A 459 17.62 -2.17 4.83
N THR A 460 17.60 -3.45 5.22
CA THR A 460 18.46 -4.49 4.66
C THR A 460 17.64 -5.44 3.80
N ALA A 461 18.12 -5.73 2.60
CA ALA A 461 17.56 -6.74 1.73
C ALA A 461 18.69 -7.62 1.16
N ALA A 462 18.43 -8.90 0.97
CA ALA A 462 19.43 -9.84 0.51
C ALA A 462 19.98 -9.43 -0.87
N TYR A 463 21.28 -9.16 -0.94
CA TYR A 463 22.01 -8.91 -2.16
C TYR A 463 23.48 -9.30 -1.94
N THR A 464 24.03 -10.14 -2.82
CA THR A 464 25.38 -10.68 -2.64
C THR A 464 26.43 -9.58 -2.58
N GLY A 465 27.20 -9.54 -1.50
CA GLY A 465 28.30 -8.60 -1.27
C GLY A 465 27.88 -7.29 -0.58
N ASP A 466 26.60 -6.94 -0.57
CA ASP A 466 26.13 -5.76 0.14
C ASP A 466 26.11 -6.00 1.67
N SER A 467 26.57 -5.01 2.44
CA SER A 467 26.41 -4.98 3.90
C SER A 467 24.98 -4.63 4.31
N ALA A 468 24.68 -4.66 5.61
CA ALA A 468 23.38 -4.20 6.12
C ALA A 468 23.07 -2.74 5.71
N ASN A 469 21.79 -2.37 5.71
CA ASN A 469 21.28 -1.04 5.33
C ASN A 469 21.46 -0.68 3.84
N ASN A 470 21.50 -1.69 2.97
CA ASN A 470 21.73 -1.59 1.52
C ASN A 470 20.47 -1.33 0.67
N ALA A 471 19.29 -1.30 1.28
CA ALA A 471 18.03 -1.09 0.59
C ALA A 471 17.23 0.06 1.23
N VAL A 472 16.22 0.54 0.51
CA VAL A 472 15.31 1.59 0.96
C VAL A 472 13.88 1.20 0.64
N VAL A 473 13.01 1.25 1.62
CA VAL A 473 11.56 1.20 1.43
C VAL A 473 11.07 2.60 1.07
N ASP A 474 10.45 2.73 -0.10
CA ASP A 474 9.73 3.93 -0.51
C ASP A 474 8.30 3.87 0.03
N ARG A 475 8.03 4.63 1.09
CA ARG A 475 6.71 4.67 1.74
C ARG A 475 5.64 5.35 0.91
N LYS A 476 6.01 6.12 -0.12
CA LYS A 476 5.04 6.65 -1.07
C LYS A 476 4.55 5.48 -1.93
N THR A 477 5.46 4.73 -2.54
CA THR A 477 5.10 3.79 -3.62
C THR A 477 4.86 2.36 -3.15
N GLY A 478 5.32 2.01 -1.95
CA GLY A 478 5.35 0.65 -1.43
C GLY A 478 6.53 -0.19 -1.95
N LEU A 479 7.34 0.34 -2.85
CA LEU A 479 8.46 -0.37 -3.48
C LEU A 479 9.69 -0.39 -2.57
N THR A 480 10.46 -1.47 -2.66
CA THR A 480 11.78 -1.55 -2.01
C THR A 480 12.88 -1.49 -3.06
N TRP A 481 13.78 -0.53 -2.91
CA TRP A 481 14.82 -0.21 -3.87
C TRP A 481 16.19 -0.59 -3.32
N ARG A 482 17.06 -1.12 -4.18
CA ARG A 482 18.48 -1.22 -3.84
C ARG A 482 19.09 0.19 -3.83
N ARG A 483 19.93 0.52 -2.85
CA ARG A 483 20.55 1.86 -2.71
C ARG A 483 21.68 2.11 -3.68
N CYS A 484 22.48 1.09 -3.98
CA CYS A 484 23.53 1.19 -4.99
C CYS A 484 23.01 0.90 -6.39
N LEU A 485 23.65 1.54 -7.36
CA LEU A 485 23.46 1.19 -8.76
C LEU A 485 24.05 -0.18 -9.05
N GLN A 486 23.63 -0.76 -10.16
CA GLN A 486 24.15 -2.06 -10.55
C GLN A 486 25.66 -2.03 -10.78
N SER A 487 26.34 -3.11 -10.40
CA SER A 487 27.81 -3.25 -10.35
C SER A 487 28.55 -2.48 -9.25
N GLN A 488 27.86 -1.72 -8.41
CA GLN A 488 28.41 -1.21 -7.14
C GLN A 488 28.06 -2.14 -5.98
N ILE A 489 28.76 -2.01 -4.86
CA ILE A 489 28.51 -2.75 -3.62
C ILE A 489 28.34 -1.79 -2.44
N TRP A 490 27.32 -2.03 -1.62
CA TRP A 490 27.10 -1.27 -0.39
C TRP A 490 28.07 -1.70 0.70
N SER A 491 28.94 -0.78 1.12
CA SER A 491 29.95 -1.01 2.17
C SER A 491 29.44 -0.88 3.61
N GLY A 492 28.16 -0.55 3.80
CA GLY A 492 27.57 -0.18 5.10
C GLY A 492 27.36 1.33 5.26
N SER A 493 28.12 2.15 4.53
CA SER A 493 28.01 3.61 4.56
C SER A 493 27.97 4.28 3.19
N ALA A 494 28.56 3.66 2.16
CA ALA A 494 28.59 4.20 0.81
C ALA A 494 28.57 3.10 -0.26
N CYS A 495 28.18 3.48 -1.48
CA CYS A 495 28.33 2.64 -2.66
C CYS A 495 29.77 2.68 -3.14
N SER A 496 30.41 1.52 -3.15
CA SER A 496 31.79 1.32 -3.61
C SER A 496 31.81 0.73 -5.01
N GLY A 497 32.89 1.04 -5.76
CA GLY A 497 33.04 0.65 -7.16
C GLY A 497 32.36 1.60 -8.15
N ARG A 498 32.50 1.30 -9.44
CA ARG A 498 31.92 2.08 -10.54
C ARG A 498 30.54 1.55 -10.91
N ALA A 499 29.57 2.45 -11.08
CA ALA A 499 28.26 2.09 -11.62
C ALA A 499 28.42 1.44 -13.00
N GLY A 500 27.78 0.28 -13.17
CA GLY A 500 27.71 -0.42 -14.45
C GLY A 500 26.85 0.36 -15.42
N GLN A 501 27.30 0.41 -16.68
CA GLN A 501 26.63 1.10 -17.77
C GLN A 501 26.22 0.06 -18.80
N PHE A 502 24.93 0.00 -19.11
CA PHE A 502 24.31 -1.08 -19.87
C PHE A 502 23.47 -0.51 -21.00
N ASN A 503 23.56 -1.11 -22.19
CA ASN A 503 22.49 -0.96 -23.17
C ASN A 503 21.23 -1.66 -22.66
N HIS A 504 20.06 -1.34 -23.19
CA HIS A 504 18.79 -1.83 -22.64
C HIS A 504 18.69 -3.36 -22.58
N GLU A 505 19.16 -4.07 -23.62
CA GLU A 505 19.11 -5.53 -23.65
C GLU A 505 20.03 -6.16 -22.59
N SER A 506 21.27 -5.67 -22.48
CA SER A 506 22.21 -6.13 -21.46
C SER A 506 21.76 -5.77 -20.04
N ALA A 507 21.01 -4.67 -19.87
CA ALA A 507 20.38 -4.30 -18.60
C ALA A 507 19.31 -5.32 -18.18
N LEU A 508 18.41 -5.70 -19.10
CA LEU A 508 17.41 -6.75 -18.87
C LEU A 508 18.08 -8.09 -18.56
N ALA A 509 19.07 -8.51 -19.36
CA ALA A 509 19.80 -9.74 -19.12
C ALA A 509 20.56 -9.72 -17.78
N ASN A 510 21.10 -8.56 -17.38
CA ASN A 510 21.77 -8.39 -16.09
C ASN A 510 20.79 -8.51 -14.92
N ALA A 511 19.65 -7.84 -15.00
CA ALA A 511 18.60 -7.88 -13.98
C ALA A 511 18.05 -9.29 -13.78
N ARG A 512 17.90 -10.08 -14.87
CA ARG A 512 17.46 -11.49 -14.80
C ARG A 512 18.31 -12.35 -13.86
N ARG A 513 19.60 -12.02 -13.72
CA ARG A 513 20.56 -12.76 -12.86
C ARG A 513 20.52 -12.36 -11.39
N GLN A 514 19.71 -11.36 -11.03
CA GLN A 514 19.66 -10.82 -9.66
C GLN A 514 18.48 -11.44 -8.92
N THR A 515 18.73 -12.53 -8.18
CA THR A 515 17.68 -13.25 -7.44
C THR A 515 16.92 -12.31 -6.50
N GLY A 516 15.59 -12.26 -6.63
CA GLY A 516 14.72 -11.40 -5.82
C GLY A 516 14.66 -9.93 -6.27
N TRP A 517 15.39 -9.55 -7.33
CA TRP A 517 15.47 -8.19 -7.83
C TRP A 517 15.13 -8.11 -9.32
N ARG A 518 14.62 -6.96 -9.76
CA ARG A 518 14.32 -6.70 -11.17
C ARG A 518 14.59 -5.28 -11.57
N MET A 519 14.56 -5.05 -12.87
CA MET A 519 14.57 -3.72 -13.46
C MET A 519 13.17 -3.07 -13.27
N PRO A 520 13.09 -1.81 -12.82
CA PRO A 520 11.83 -1.09 -12.68
C PRO A 520 11.25 -0.72 -14.04
N ASN A 521 9.92 -0.60 -14.12
CA ASN A 521 9.27 0.00 -15.28
C ASN A 521 9.35 1.53 -15.27
N ALA A 522 8.90 2.18 -16.34
CA ALA A 522 8.99 3.63 -16.53
C ALA A 522 8.31 4.41 -15.40
N ARG A 523 7.20 3.89 -14.87
CA ARG A 523 6.45 4.55 -13.81
C ARG A 523 7.13 4.42 -12.46
N GLU A 524 7.66 3.24 -12.18
CA GLU A 524 8.41 2.96 -10.96
C GLU A 524 9.68 3.79 -10.90
N VAL A 525 10.51 3.81 -11.96
CA VAL A 525 11.73 4.63 -11.96
C VAL A 525 11.41 6.12 -12.00
N GLY A 526 10.35 6.51 -12.71
CA GLY A 526 9.87 7.90 -12.76
C GLY A 526 9.39 8.43 -11.41
N SER A 527 8.87 7.55 -10.53
CA SER A 527 8.46 7.92 -9.17
C SER A 527 9.64 8.37 -8.28
N LEU A 528 10.86 7.95 -8.60
CA LEU A 528 12.05 8.36 -7.84
C LEU A 528 12.43 9.82 -8.10
N LEU A 529 11.91 10.44 -9.17
CA LEU A 529 12.25 11.80 -9.59
C LEU A 529 11.58 12.87 -8.71
N GLU A 530 12.30 13.31 -7.68
CA GLU A 530 11.96 14.42 -6.79
C GLU A 530 12.22 15.77 -7.46
N ARG A 531 11.31 16.19 -8.34
CA ARG A 531 11.39 17.40 -9.17
C ARG A 531 11.39 18.76 -8.43
N LYS A 532 11.36 18.74 -7.10
CA LYS A 532 11.53 19.94 -6.25
C LYS A 532 13.00 20.21 -5.93
N LEU A 533 13.88 19.24 -6.21
CA LEU A 533 15.30 19.34 -6.04
C LEU A 533 15.91 19.87 -7.37
N ALA A 534 16.79 20.87 -7.28
CA ALA A 534 17.31 21.61 -8.44
C ALA A 534 18.29 20.79 -9.30
N ASP A 535 19.52 20.62 -8.80
CA ASP A 535 20.66 20.03 -9.51
C ASP A 535 20.67 18.50 -9.50
N ARG A 536 19.65 17.90 -8.88
CA ARG A 536 19.49 16.46 -8.70
C ARG A 536 18.02 16.20 -8.46
N SER A 537 17.47 15.15 -9.04
CA SER A 537 16.09 14.70 -8.86
C SER A 537 16.01 13.36 -8.16
N LEU A 538 17.13 12.82 -7.65
CA LEU A 538 17.13 11.64 -6.80
C LEU A 538 17.56 12.03 -5.39
N ASN A 539 16.86 11.51 -4.39
CA ASN A 539 17.19 11.73 -2.99
C ASN A 539 18.59 11.13 -2.69
N PRO A 540 19.60 11.94 -2.36
CA PRO A 540 20.98 11.47 -2.23
C PRO A 540 21.19 10.62 -0.97
N ASP A 541 20.37 10.81 0.06
CA ASP A 541 20.43 10.01 1.28
C ASP A 541 19.89 8.61 1.01
N ALA A 542 18.79 8.48 0.28
CA ALA A 542 18.27 7.19 -0.13
C ALA A 542 19.16 6.51 -1.18
N PHE A 543 19.64 7.27 -2.16
CA PHE A 543 20.29 6.80 -3.38
C PHE A 543 21.66 7.46 -3.62
N PRO A 544 22.67 7.11 -2.80
CA PRO A 544 23.99 7.71 -2.91
C PRO A 544 24.64 7.41 -4.26
N GLY A 545 25.30 8.42 -4.83
CA GLY A 545 26.07 8.30 -6.07
C GLY A 545 25.24 8.23 -7.37
N ALA A 546 23.91 8.40 -7.31
CA ALA A 546 23.05 8.33 -8.50
C ALA A 546 22.42 9.66 -8.91
N ALA A 547 22.64 10.74 -8.15
CA ALA A 547 22.00 12.04 -8.35
C ALA A 547 22.06 12.58 -9.79
N ASN A 548 23.11 12.26 -10.55
CA ASN A 548 23.31 12.74 -11.93
C ASN A 548 23.23 11.63 -12.99
N GLU A 549 22.82 10.42 -12.60
CA GLU A 549 22.79 9.28 -13.51
C GLU A 549 21.47 9.22 -14.28
N VAL A 550 21.54 8.70 -15.51
CA VAL A 550 20.35 8.35 -16.29
C VAL A 550 20.01 6.90 -16.01
N LEU A 551 18.82 6.66 -15.46
CA LEU A 551 18.34 5.35 -15.05
C LEU A 551 17.47 4.74 -16.14
N SER A 552 17.81 3.54 -16.57
CA SER A 552 17.04 2.80 -17.58
C SER A 552 15.82 2.11 -16.95
N ALA A 553 14.67 2.18 -17.64
CA ALA A 553 13.45 1.45 -17.30
C ALA A 553 13.30 0.20 -18.18
N SER A 554 12.58 -0.81 -17.71
CA SER A 554 12.22 -2.01 -18.49
C SER A 554 11.13 -1.76 -19.53
N SER A 555 10.46 -0.61 -19.46
CA SER A 555 9.36 -0.26 -20.36
C SER A 555 9.87 0.08 -21.76
N PRO A 556 9.32 -0.57 -22.81
CA PRO A 556 9.57 -0.15 -24.18
C PRO A 556 8.92 1.21 -24.49
N TRP A 557 9.47 1.90 -25.49
CA TRP A 557 8.75 2.98 -26.16
C TRP A 557 7.95 2.40 -27.33
N ILE A 558 6.64 2.22 -27.14
CA ILE A 558 5.82 1.40 -28.05
C ILE A 558 5.74 1.95 -29.48
N SER A 559 5.84 3.27 -29.67
CA SER A 559 5.80 3.87 -31.02
C SER A 559 7.10 3.72 -31.82
N ASP A 560 8.21 3.40 -31.16
CA ASP A 560 9.49 3.07 -31.79
C ASP A 560 10.28 2.13 -30.87
N SER A 561 10.26 0.84 -31.21
CA SER A 561 10.84 -0.22 -30.39
C SER A 561 12.38 -0.23 -30.38
N THR A 562 13.04 0.66 -31.14
CA THR A 562 14.48 0.94 -30.98
C THR A 562 14.78 1.81 -29.74
N TYR A 563 13.75 2.34 -29.09
CA TYR A 563 13.82 3.18 -27.90
C TYR A 563 13.22 2.49 -26.67
N ALA A 564 13.73 2.83 -25.49
CA ALA A 564 13.15 2.46 -24.20
C ALA A 564 13.03 3.70 -23.32
N TRP A 565 12.32 3.62 -22.20
CA TRP A 565 12.18 4.74 -21.26
C TRP A 565 13.41 4.92 -20.36
N GLN A 566 13.74 6.18 -20.06
CA GLN A 566 14.78 6.56 -19.10
C GLN A 566 14.31 7.69 -18.18
N ALA A 567 14.78 7.64 -16.95
CA ALA A 567 14.64 8.68 -15.94
C ALA A 567 15.98 9.43 -15.76
N TYR A 568 15.95 10.74 -15.95
CA TYR A 568 17.13 11.59 -15.87
C TYR A 568 17.28 12.09 -14.45
N GLY A 569 18.23 11.53 -13.70
CA GLY A 569 18.49 11.93 -12.32
C GLY A 569 18.90 13.39 -12.18
N SER A 570 19.58 13.97 -13.18
CA SER A 570 20.08 15.36 -13.10
C SER A 570 18.99 16.42 -13.14
N ASP A 571 17.90 16.19 -13.91
CA ASP A 571 16.92 17.24 -14.23
C ASP A 571 15.46 16.77 -14.10
N GLY A 572 15.22 15.52 -13.68
CA GLY A 572 13.87 15.02 -13.38
C GLY A 572 13.03 14.63 -14.60
N ARG A 573 13.61 14.64 -15.82
CA ARG A 573 12.89 14.24 -17.03
C ARG A 573 12.62 12.74 -17.06
N LEU A 574 11.44 12.38 -17.56
CA LEU A 574 11.11 11.02 -17.95
C LEU A 574 10.82 11.04 -19.45
N THR A 575 11.70 10.41 -20.23
CA THR A 575 11.61 10.39 -21.70
C THR A 575 12.19 9.09 -22.25
N ALA A 576 12.02 8.83 -23.54
CA ALA A 576 12.70 7.74 -24.21
C ALA A 576 13.95 8.18 -24.97
N ASN A 577 14.84 7.21 -25.15
CA ASN A 577 16.11 7.33 -25.85
C ASN A 577 16.48 5.93 -26.39
N GLU A 578 17.40 5.91 -27.35
CA GLU A 578 17.77 4.71 -28.08
C GLU A 578 18.35 3.65 -27.14
N ARG A 579 17.91 2.40 -27.33
CA ARG A 579 18.31 1.24 -26.53
C ARG A 579 19.80 0.93 -26.59
N ARG A 580 20.51 1.38 -27.64
CA ARG A 580 21.94 1.11 -27.85
C ARG A 580 22.84 1.91 -26.91
N PHE A 581 22.37 3.05 -26.41
CA PHE A 581 23.13 3.87 -25.49
C PHE A 581 23.21 3.23 -24.11
N LEU A 582 24.28 3.56 -23.39
CA LEU A 582 24.58 2.96 -22.09
C LEU A 582 24.03 3.84 -20.98
N TYR A 583 23.29 3.21 -20.07
CA TYR A 583 22.69 3.86 -18.92
C TYR A 583 22.89 3.04 -17.65
N ALA A 584 22.73 3.69 -16.50
CA ALA A 584 22.78 3.02 -15.21
C ALA A 584 21.46 2.26 -14.96
N VAL A 585 21.55 1.24 -14.11
CA VAL A 585 20.40 0.43 -13.68
C VAL A 585 20.30 0.49 -12.16
N ARG A 586 19.10 0.80 -11.67
CA ARG A 586 18.72 0.65 -10.26
C ARG A 586 17.70 -0.46 -10.16
N LEU A 587 17.91 -1.39 -9.23
CA LEU A 587 17.01 -2.52 -9.04
C LEU A 587 15.93 -2.23 -8.01
N VAL A 588 14.76 -2.80 -8.25
CA VAL A 588 13.63 -2.85 -7.33
C VAL A 588 13.36 -4.30 -6.96
N LEU A 589 12.95 -4.54 -5.72
CA LEU A 589 12.66 -5.88 -5.23
C LEU A 589 11.47 -6.47 -5.99
N VAL A 590 11.53 -7.76 -6.31
CA VAL A 590 10.38 -8.49 -6.87
C VAL A 590 9.36 -8.65 -5.75
N GLU A 591 8.13 -8.17 -5.99
CA GLU A 591 7.02 -8.34 -5.07
C GLU A 591 6.68 -9.84 -4.95
N PRO A 592 6.37 -10.35 -3.73
CA PRO A 592 6.05 -11.76 -3.49
C PRO A 592 4.88 -12.31 -4.30
#